data_AF-A0A558CX84-F1
#
_entry.id   AF-A0A558CX84-F1
#
_cell.length_a   1.000
_cell.length_b   1.000
_cell.length_c   1.000
_cell.angle_alpha   90.00
_cell.angle_beta   90.00
_cell.angle_gamma   90.00
#
_symmetry.space_group_name_H-M   'P 1'
#
loop_
_entity.id
_entity.type
_entity.pdbx_description
1 polymer ?
#
loop_
_entity_poly.entity_id
_entity_poly.type
_entity_poly.pdbx_seq_one_letter_code
_entity_poly.pdbx_strand_id
1 'polypeptide(L)'
;MSLDRNTLITEVAKRWGIILKEDDPIIAVIALNDLVLEQHTLRLEAAYKALENHLEKVNKTYVDQSRVIAKTVVGDALVHATREIRREADQATQVIGHANSQQIEGISLGLKEREVLKQSATIAWTVAGISSLGLVGALFWFT
;
A
#
# COMPACT_ATOMS: atom_id res chain seq x y z
N MET A 1 3.73 55.36 -10.52
CA MET A 1 3.58 56.36 -9.44
C MET A 1 3.87 57.70 -10.08
N SER A 2 2.93 58.62 -10.23
CA SER A 2 3.18 59.84 -11.02
C SER A 2 4.15 60.76 -10.26
N LEU A 3 5.35 60.97 -10.77
CA LEU A 3 6.29 61.92 -10.20
C LEU A 3 5.79 63.36 -10.38
N ASP A 4 5.50 64.02 -9.26
CA ASP A 4 5.20 65.44 -9.23
C ASP A 4 6.50 66.26 -9.34
N ARG A 5 6.57 67.07 -10.39
CA ARG A 5 7.75 67.85 -10.79
C ARG A 5 8.20 68.83 -9.70
N ASN A 6 7.25 69.48 -9.03
CA ASN A 6 7.55 70.43 -7.95
C ASN A 6 8.13 69.75 -6.72
N THR A 7 7.60 68.58 -6.38
CA THR A 7 8.12 67.75 -5.29
C THR A 7 9.55 67.32 -5.60
N LEU A 8 9.85 66.94 -6.84
CA LEU A 8 11.19 66.53 -7.26
C LEU A 8 12.23 67.66 -7.17
N ILE A 9 11.90 68.83 -7.72
CA ILE A 9 12.76 70.03 -7.68
C ILE A 9 13.10 70.39 -6.22
N THR A 10 12.09 70.36 -5.35
CA THR A 10 12.24 70.67 -3.93
C THR A 10 13.14 69.65 -3.22
N GLU A 11 12.97 68.35 -3.50
CA GLU A 11 13.73 67.30 -2.83
C GLU A 11 15.20 67.27 -3.29
N VAL A 12 15.47 67.54 -4.59
CA VAL A 12 16.85 67.67 -5.10
C VAL A 12 17.53 68.91 -4.52
N ALA A 13 16.83 70.04 -4.45
CA ALA A 13 17.36 71.26 -3.82
C ALA A 13 17.68 71.05 -2.33
N LYS A 14 16.81 70.34 -1.60
CA LYS A 14 17.00 70.05 -0.18
C LYS A 14 18.16 69.08 0.10
N ARG A 15 18.33 68.03 -0.71
CA ARG A 15 19.35 67.00 -0.47
C ARG A 15 20.73 67.37 -1.00
N TRP A 16 20.79 68.09 -2.12
CA TRP A 16 22.04 68.31 -2.85
C TRP A 16 22.41 69.79 -2.98
N GLY A 17 21.55 70.71 -2.52
CA GLY A 17 21.78 72.16 -2.61
C GLY A 17 21.68 72.72 -4.02
N ILE A 18 21.13 71.96 -4.97
CA ILE A 18 21.06 72.31 -6.39
C ILE A 18 19.69 72.97 -6.69
N ILE A 19 19.72 74.23 -7.14
CA ILE A 19 18.51 74.93 -7.59
C ILE A 19 18.24 74.53 -9.03
N LEU A 20 17.26 73.64 -9.23
CA LEU A 20 16.82 73.23 -10.56
C LEU A 20 15.83 74.25 -11.14
N LYS A 21 16.03 74.61 -12.41
CA LYS A 21 15.03 75.34 -13.21
C LYS A 21 14.10 74.35 -13.90
N GLU A 22 12.94 74.81 -14.36
CA GLU A 22 11.98 73.96 -15.06
C GLU A 22 12.55 73.30 -16.32
N ASP A 23 13.48 73.95 -17.01
CA ASP A 23 14.11 73.40 -18.23
C ASP A 23 15.45 72.71 -17.97
N ASP A 24 15.73 72.36 -16.71
CA ASP A 24 16.99 71.72 -16.36
C ASP A 24 17.08 70.29 -16.94
N PRO A 25 18.14 69.94 -17.69
CA PRO A 25 18.34 68.60 -18.23
C PRO A 25 18.29 67.49 -17.19
N ILE A 26 18.63 67.77 -15.92
CA ILE A 26 18.55 66.81 -14.82
C ILE A 26 17.12 66.29 -14.63
N ILE A 27 16.10 67.15 -14.80
CA ILE A 27 14.69 66.73 -14.69
C ILE A 27 14.34 65.73 -15.79
N ALA A 28 14.83 65.93 -17.01
CA ALA A 28 14.63 64.99 -18.11
C ALA A 28 15.29 63.63 -17.85
N VAL A 29 16.49 63.62 -17.26
CA VAL A 29 17.20 62.38 -16.89
C VAL A 29 16.45 61.62 -15.80
N ILE A 30 15.88 62.32 -14.81
CA ILE A 30 15.10 61.67 -13.76
C ILE A 30 13.79 61.11 -14.30
N ALA A 31 13.09 61.86 -15.16
CA ALA A 31 11.88 61.37 -15.83
C ALA A 31 12.15 60.13 -16.70
N LEU A 32 13.29 60.11 -17.41
CA LEU A 32 13.71 58.94 -18.18
C LEU A 32 14.00 57.73 -17.28
N ASN A 33 14.70 57.93 -16.17
CA ASN A 33 14.95 56.87 -15.20
C ASN A 33 13.65 56.31 -14.62
N ASP A 34 12.69 57.17 -14.27
CA ASP A 34 11.40 56.71 -13.76
C ASP A 34 10.65 55.84 -14.78
N LEU A 35 10.62 56.27 -16.05
CA LEU A 35 9.98 55.51 -17.12
C LEU A 35 10.65 54.14 -17.34
N VAL A 36 11.98 54.08 -17.26
CA VAL A 36 12.75 52.84 -17.34
C VAL A 36 12.46 51.93 -16.13
N LEU A 37 12.43 52.48 -14.92
CA LEU A 37 12.12 51.74 -13.69
C LEU A 37 10.68 51.21 -13.70
N GLU A 38 9.71 51.99 -14.17
CA GLU A 38 8.32 51.56 -14.33
C GLU A 38 8.23 50.40 -15.32
N GLN A 39 8.91 50.50 -16.47
CA GLN A 39 8.94 49.42 -17.45
C GLN A 39 9.57 48.13 -16.89
N HIS A 40 10.66 48.25 -16.12
CA HIS A 40 11.27 47.10 -15.45
C HIS A 40 10.35 46.50 -14.39
N THR A 41 9.63 47.33 -13.63
CA THR A 41 8.68 46.88 -12.62
C THR A 41 7.53 46.10 -13.26
N LEU A 42 6.94 46.62 -14.33
CA LEU A 42 5.89 45.92 -15.09
C LEU A 42 6.39 44.58 -15.65
N ARG A 43 7.63 44.53 -16.14
CA ARG A 43 8.23 43.29 -16.64
C ARG A 43 8.45 42.27 -15.51
N LEU A 44 8.89 42.73 -14.35
CA LEU A 44 9.05 41.91 -13.15
C LEU A 44 7.71 41.36 -12.67
N GLU A 45 6.67 42.19 -12.57
CA GLU A 45 5.32 41.76 -12.20
C GLU A 45 4.77 40.71 -13.16
N ALA A 46 4.95 40.91 -14.47
CA ALA A 46 4.55 39.93 -15.48
C ALA A 46 5.29 38.59 -15.33
N ALA A 47 6.61 38.64 -15.07
CA ALA A 47 7.41 37.45 -14.82
C ALA A 47 7.00 36.72 -13.54
N TYR A 48 6.71 37.46 -12.47
CA TYR A 48 6.20 36.91 -11.21
C TYR A 48 4.87 36.21 -11.40
N LYS A 49 3.92 36.85 -12.10
CA LYS A 49 2.61 36.27 -12.39
C LYS A 49 2.72 35.02 -13.27
N ALA A 50 3.64 35.01 -14.23
CA ALA A 50 3.94 33.83 -15.03
C ALA A 50 4.51 32.69 -14.18
N LEU A 51 5.42 32.99 -13.26
CA LEU A 51 6.01 32.02 -12.33
C LEU A 51 4.97 31.44 -11.38
N GLU A 52 4.10 32.28 -10.81
CA GLU A 52 3.01 31.87 -9.91
C GLU A 52 2.07 30.88 -10.62
N ASN A 53 1.62 31.22 -11.83
CA ASN A 53 0.80 30.34 -12.65
C ASN A 53 1.52 29.01 -12.99
N HIS A 54 2.83 29.07 -13.25
CA HIS A 54 3.63 27.88 -13.52
C HIS A 54 3.73 26.98 -12.29
N LEU A 55 3.98 27.55 -11.10
CA LEU A 55 4.04 26.83 -9.84
C LEU A 55 2.69 26.20 -9.49
N GLU A 56 1.58 26.90 -9.69
CA GLU A 56 0.25 26.34 -9.48
C GLU A 56 0.01 25.11 -10.37
N LYS A 57 0.39 25.19 -11.65
CA LYS A 57 0.28 24.06 -12.59
C LYS A 57 1.17 22.88 -12.18
N VAL A 58 2.40 23.13 -11.78
CA VAL A 58 3.33 22.10 -11.30
C VAL A 58 2.79 21.45 -10.02
N ASN A 59 2.30 22.24 -9.07
CA ASN A 59 1.75 21.74 -7.83
C ASN A 59 0.53 20.84 -8.07
N LYS A 60 -0.39 21.25 -8.95
CA LYS A 60 -1.54 20.43 -9.34
C LYS A 60 -1.10 19.11 -9.97
N THR A 61 -0.12 19.16 -10.87
CA THR A 61 0.44 17.96 -11.51
C THR A 61 1.07 17.02 -10.48
N TYR A 62 1.81 17.57 -9.51
CA TYR A 62 2.45 16.80 -8.46
C TYR A 62 1.43 16.12 -7.53
N VAL A 63 0.36 16.83 -7.16
CA VAL A 63 -0.74 16.25 -6.36
C VAL A 63 -1.42 15.11 -7.11
N ASP A 64 -1.72 15.30 -8.40
CA ASP A 64 -2.33 14.25 -9.22
C ASP A 64 -1.43 13.03 -9.37
N GLN A 65 -0.13 13.23 -9.62
CA GLN A 65 0.86 12.15 -9.69
C GLN A 65 0.98 11.41 -8.36
N SER A 66 1.07 12.14 -7.25
CA SER A 66 1.12 11.56 -5.90
C SER A 66 -0.12 10.70 -5.62
N ARG A 67 -1.31 11.16 -6.03
CA ARG A 67 -2.56 10.39 -5.91
C ARG A 67 -2.52 9.10 -6.71
N VAL A 68 -2.01 9.13 -7.94
CA VAL A 68 -1.86 7.92 -8.78
C VAL A 68 -0.90 6.95 -8.12
N ILE A 69 0.28 7.42 -7.68
CA ILE A 69 1.29 6.58 -7.01
C ILE A 69 0.70 5.96 -5.75
N ALA A 70 0.04 6.75 -4.90
CA ALA A 70 -0.59 6.24 -3.68
C ALA A 70 -1.64 5.17 -4.00
N LYS A 71 -2.48 5.38 -5.03
CA LYS A 71 -3.48 4.39 -5.45
C LYS A 71 -2.82 3.09 -5.94
N THR A 72 -1.74 3.19 -6.71
CA THR A 72 -1.01 2.01 -7.19
C THR A 72 -0.35 1.28 -6.04
N VAL A 73 0.39 1.97 -5.17
CA VAL A 73 1.09 1.34 -4.02
C VAL A 73 0.10 0.68 -3.07
N VAL A 74 -0.99 1.36 -2.71
CA VAL A 74 -2.03 0.78 -1.84
C VAL A 74 -2.74 -0.39 -2.54
N GLY A 75 -3.03 -0.26 -3.83
CA GLY A 75 -3.63 -1.33 -4.63
C GLY A 75 -2.75 -2.57 -4.69
N ASP A 76 -1.47 -2.40 -5.02
CA ASP A 76 -0.50 -3.49 -5.09
C ASP A 76 -0.32 -4.15 -3.72
N ALA A 77 -0.24 -3.36 -2.64
CA ALA A 77 -0.16 -3.88 -1.27
C ALA A 77 -1.39 -4.73 -0.92
N LEU A 78 -2.60 -4.29 -1.28
CA LEU A 78 -3.83 -5.06 -1.07
C LEU A 78 -3.84 -6.36 -1.87
N VAL A 79 -3.40 -6.33 -3.12
CA VAL A 79 -3.31 -7.53 -3.97
C VAL A 79 -2.28 -8.52 -3.42
N HIS A 80 -1.16 -8.03 -2.89
CA HIS A 80 -0.17 -8.86 -2.20
C HIS A 80 -0.73 -9.46 -0.91
N ALA A 81 -1.35 -8.65 -0.04
CA ALA A 81 -1.97 -9.14 1.19
C ALA A 81 -3.05 -10.20 0.90
N THR A 82 -3.88 -9.97 -0.11
CA THR A 82 -4.93 -10.92 -0.52
C THR A 82 -4.35 -12.25 -1.01
N ARG A 83 -3.26 -12.20 -1.81
CA ARG A 83 -2.56 -13.42 -2.25
C ARG A 83 -1.98 -14.20 -1.08
N GLU A 84 -1.41 -13.51 -0.10
CA GLU A 84 -0.79 -14.14 1.06
C GLU A 84 -1.83 -14.78 1.97
N ILE A 85 -2.94 -14.09 2.24
CA ILE A 85 -4.08 -14.65 2.97
C ILE A 85 -4.61 -15.90 2.26
N ARG A 86 -4.75 -15.86 0.93
CA ARG A 86 -5.23 -17.01 0.16
C ARG A 86 -4.25 -18.18 0.23
N ARG A 87 -2.95 -17.91 0.12
CA ARG A 87 -1.89 -18.92 0.26
C ARG A 87 -1.91 -19.57 1.63
N GLU A 88 -2.06 -18.79 2.70
CA GLU A 88 -2.17 -19.32 4.06
C GLU A 88 -3.46 -20.13 4.26
N ALA A 89 -4.58 -19.70 3.69
CA ALA A 89 -5.84 -20.45 3.72
C ALA A 89 -5.73 -21.80 2.97
N ASP A 90 -5.08 -21.82 1.81
CA ASP A 90 -4.83 -23.03 1.03
C ASP A 90 -3.89 -23.99 1.77
N GLN A 91 -2.85 -23.47 2.44
CA GLN A 91 -1.98 -24.26 3.30
C GLN A 91 -2.72 -24.82 4.51
N ALA A 92 -3.56 -24.02 5.16
CA ALA A 92 -4.36 -24.46 6.30
C ALA A 92 -5.34 -25.57 5.89
N THR A 93 -6.00 -25.45 4.75
CA THR A 93 -6.89 -26.50 4.23
C THR A 93 -6.15 -27.78 3.86
N GLN A 94 -4.93 -27.69 3.31
CA GLN A 94 -4.09 -28.89 3.09
C GLN A 94 -3.70 -29.57 4.41
N VAL A 95 -3.27 -28.81 5.42
CA VAL A 95 -2.92 -29.36 6.73
C VAL A 95 -4.13 -30.03 7.40
N ILE A 96 -5.30 -29.39 7.35
CA ILE A 96 -6.55 -29.96 7.89
C ILE A 96 -6.96 -31.20 7.10
N GLY A 97 -6.83 -31.19 5.76
CA GLY A 97 -7.13 -32.35 4.92
C GLY A 97 -6.21 -33.54 5.20
N HIS A 98 -4.92 -33.30 5.42
CA HIS A 98 -3.97 -34.34 5.83
C HIS A 98 -4.26 -34.87 7.23
N ALA A 99 -4.60 -34.00 8.19
CA ALA A 99 -4.98 -34.44 9.53
C ALA A 99 -6.26 -35.30 9.52
N ASN A 100 -7.26 -34.90 8.73
CA ASN A 100 -8.51 -35.66 8.58
C ASN A 100 -8.30 -36.99 7.88
N SER A 101 -7.50 -37.03 6.81
CA SER A 101 -7.20 -38.31 6.12
C SER A 101 -6.43 -39.27 7.02
N GLN A 102 -5.46 -38.80 7.80
CA GLN A 102 -4.78 -39.62 8.80
C GLN A 102 -5.73 -40.12 9.90
N GLN A 103 -6.67 -39.30 10.38
CA GLN A 103 -7.69 -39.75 11.32
C GLN A 103 -8.62 -40.80 10.72
N ILE A 104 -9.07 -40.61 9.48
CA ILE A 104 -9.95 -41.56 8.78
C ILE A 104 -9.21 -42.89 8.55
N GLU A 105 -7.93 -42.83 8.17
CA GLU A 105 -7.10 -44.02 7.99
C GLU A 105 -6.88 -44.75 9.32
N GLY A 106 -6.56 -44.03 10.40
CA GLY A 106 -6.43 -44.59 11.75
C GLY A 106 -7.73 -45.22 12.27
N ILE A 107 -8.89 -44.59 12.02
CA ILE A 107 -10.20 -45.17 12.35
C ILE A 107 -10.46 -46.43 11.52
N SER A 108 -10.13 -46.42 10.23
CA SER A 108 -10.32 -47.58 9.35
C SER A 108 -9.44 -48.77 9.73
N LEU A 109 -8.21 -48.51 10.19
CA LEU A 109 -7.30 -49.53 10.71
C LEU A 109 -7.81 -50.11 12.03
N GLY A 110 -8.28 -49.27 12.95
CA GLY A 110 -8.91 -49.73 14.20
C GLY A 110 -10.21 -50.52 13.99
N LEU A 111 -10.99 -50.20 12.95
CA LEU A 111 -12.16 -50.99 12.55
C LEU A 111 -11.77 -52.34 11.95
N LYS A 112 -10.75 -52.38 11.09
CA LYS A 112 -10.20 -53.65 10.55
C LYS A 112 -9.64 -54.54 11.65
N GLU A 113 -8.91 -53.98 12.62
CA GLU A 113 -8.43 -54.75 13.78
C GLU A 113 -9.57 -55.35 14.58
N ARG A 114 -10.66 -54.60 14.81
CA ARG A 114 -11.86 -55.12 15.48
C ARG A 114 -12.54 -56.25 14.69
N GLU A 115 -12.53 -56.19 13.37
CA GLU A 115 -13.11 -57.22 12.51
C GLU A 115 -12.25 -58.50 12.49
N VAL A 116 -10.92 -58.35 12.45
CA VAL A 116 -9.97 -59.47 12.60
C VAL A 116 -10.07 -60.09 14.00
N LEU A 117 -10.19 -59.29 15.06
CA LEU A 117 -10.42 -59.77 16.43
C LEU A 117 -11.71 -60.59 16.53
N LYS A 118 -12.81 -60.13 15.90
CA LYS A 118 -14.08 -60.87 15.85
C LYS A 118 -13.96 -62.18 15.07
N GLN A 119 -13.26 -62.20 13.94
CA GLN A 119 -13.02 -63.42 13.18
C GLN A 119 -12.11 -64.40 13.94
N SER A 120 -11.09 -63.90 14.66
CA SER A 120 -10.24 -64.78 15.48
C SER A 120 -11.01 -65.36 16.66
N ALA A 121 -11.92 -64.58 17.25
CA ALA A 121 -12.79 -65.06 18.33
C ALA A 121 -13.72 -66.16 17.82
N THR A 122 -14.39 -66.01 16.68
CA THR A 122 -15.26 -67.07 16.15
C THR A 122 -14.48 -68.35 15.82
N ILE A 123 -13.27 -68.23 15.25
CA ILE A 123 -12.40 -69.38 14.99
C ILE A 123 -11.99 -70.06 16.31
N ALA A 124 -11.59 -69.29 17.34
CA ALA A 124 -11.22 -69.83 18.64
C ALA A 124 -12.39 -70.59 19.31
N TRP A 125 -13.62 -70.08 19.21
CA TRP A 125 -14.82 -70.77 19.70
C TRP A 125 -15.10 -72.07 18.93
N THR A 126 -14.91 -72.09 17.60
CA THR A 126 -15.09 -73.32 16.81
C THR A 126 -14.04 -74.39 17.13
N VAL A 127 -12.77 -73.99 17.31
CA VAL A 127 -11.68 -74.91 17.66
C VAL A 127 -11.87 -75.47 19.07
N ALA A 128 -12.28 -74.63 20.03
CA ALA A 128 -12.58 -75.07 21.39
C ALA A 128 -13.77 -76.05 21.43
N GLY A 129 -14.82 -75.81 20.63
CA GLY A 129 -15.98 -76.71 20.51
C GLY A 129 -15.65 -78.06 19.87
N ILE A 130 -14.79 -78.08 18.84
CA ILE A 130 -14.35 -79.32 18.20
C ILE A 130 -13.42 -80.12 19.13
N SER A 131 -12.54 -79.43 19.87
CA SER A 131 -11.63 -80.06 20.83
C SER A 131 -12.40 -80.71 22.00
N SER A 132 -13.43 -80.05 22.53
CA SER A 132 -14.24 -80.62 23.62
C SER A 132 -15.07 -81.82 23.15
N LEU A 133 -15.62 -81.80 21.93
CA LEU A 133 -16.30 -82.96 21.34
C LEU A 133 -15.36 -84.14 21.08
N GLY A 134 -14.13 -83.88 20.65
CA GLY A 134 -13.09 -84.91 20.48
C GLY A 134 -12.72 -85.58 21.81
N LEU A 135 -12.61 -84.82 22.89
CA LEU A 135 -12.35 -85.35 24.23
C LEU A 135 -13.51 -86.21 24.76
N VAL A 136 -14.76 -85.80 24.54
CA VAL A 136 -15.94 -86.59 24.93
C VAL A 136 -16.05 -87.87 24.10
N GLY A 137 -15.77 -87.80 22.79
CA GLY A 137 -15.73 -88.98 21.92
C GLY A 137 -14.61 -89.96 22.28
N ALA A 138 -13.43 -89.46 22.65
CA ALA A 138 -12.31 -90.29 23.11
C ALA A 138 -12.60 -90.98 24.45
N LEU A 139 -13.31 -90.32 25.36
CA LEU A 139 -13.75 -90.91 26.63
C LEU A 139 -14.79 -92.02 26.43
N PHE A 140 -15.67 -91.90 25.43
CA PHE A 140 -16.69 -92.91 25.13
C PHE A 140 -16.13 -94.12 24.38
N TRP A 141 -15.01 -93.99 23.67
CA TRP A 141 -14.36 -95.09 22.95
C TRP A 141 -13.48 -95.97 23.87
N PHE A 142 -13.11 -95.48 25.05
CA PHE A 142 -12.18 -96.15 25.98
C PHE A 142 -12.86 -96.81 27.20
N THR A 143 -14.20 -96.83 27.24
CA THR A 143 -15.02 -97.57 28.23
C THR A 143 -15.75 -98.72 27.56
#